data_AF-A0A6B3FKI0-F1
#
_entry.id   AF-A0A6B3FKI0-F1
#
_cell.length_a   1.000
_cell.length_b   1.000
_cell.length_c   1.000
_cell.angle_alpha   90.00
_cell.angle_beta   90.00
_cell.angle_gamma   90.00
#
_symmetry.space_group_name_H-M   'P 1'
#
loop_
_entity.id
_entity.type
_entity.pdbx_description
1 polymer ?
#
loop_
_entity_poly.entity_id
_entity_poly.type
_entity_poly.pdbx_seq_one_letter_code
_entity_poly.pdbx_strand_id
1 'polypeptide(L)' 'MQAAPVRATAIPTVTNALRAVESLLLSSGQRTARRNAWTAVLEDRRRAKDRVESESVLEAVAEHRS' A
#
# COMPACT_ATOMS: atom_id res chain seq x y z
N MET A 1 -13.32 32.59 41.40
CA MET A 1 -12.87 32.60 39.99
C MET A 1 -12.18 31.27 39.72
N GLN A 2 -12.74 30.41 38.85
CA GLN A 2 -12.02 29.21 38.39
C GLN A 2 -11.17 29.60 37.17
N ALA A 3 -9.88 29.28 37.22
CA ALA A 3 -8.96 29.53 36.11
C ALA A 3 -9.13 28.44 35.03
N ALA A 4 -9.23 28.85 33.76
CA ALA A 4 -9.28 27.93 32.64
C ALA A 4 -7.95 27.14 32.54
N PRO A 5 -7.98 25.83 32.22
CA PRO A 5 -6.77 25.03 32.11
C PRO A 5 -5.91 25.53 30.93
N VAL A 6 -4.72 26.03 31.25
CA VAL A 6 -3.70 26.40 30.26
C VAL A 6 -3.07 25.12 29.73
N ARG A 7 -3.19 24.87 28.42
CA ARG A 7 -2.46 23.78 27.77
C ARG A 7 -1.02 24.22 27.54
N ALA A 8 -0.09 23.62 28.26
CA ALA A 8 1.34 23.74 27.97
C ALA A 8 1.68 22.87 26.75
N THR A 9 2.10 23.48 25.65
CA THR A 9 2.78 22.77 24.55
C THR A 9 4.21 22.49 24.98
N ALA A 10 4.55 21.23 25.21
CA ALA A 10 5.92 20.83 25.52
C ALA A 10 6.84 21.21 24.36
N ILE A 11 7.99 21.84 24.66
CA ILE A 11 9.03 22.10 23.66
C ILE A 11 9.52 20.73 23.18
N PRO A 12 9.46 20.42 21.86
CA PRO A 12 9.90 19.14 21.37
C PRO A 12 11.39 18.97 21.66
N THR A 13 11.75 17.83 22.26
CA THR A 13 13.14 17.44 22.38
C THR A 13 13.73 17.19 20.99
N VAL A 14 15.05 17.25 20.88
CA VAL A 14 15.76 16.94 19.62
C VAL A 14 15.32 15.59 19.05
N THR A 15 15.10 14.58 19.90
CA THR A 15 14.59 13.26 19.48
C THR A 15 13.22 13.34 18.81
N ASN A 16 12.29 14.13 19.36
CA ASN A 16 10.96 14.30 18.78
C ASN A 16 11.03 15.06 17.45
N ALA A 17 11.91 16.06 17.35
CA ALA A 17 12.15 16.79 16.10
C ALA A 17 12.69 15.86 15.01
N LEU A 18 13.68 15.02 15.34
CA LEU A 18 14.24 14.04 14.40
C LEU A 18 13.19 13.02 13.95
N ARG A 19 12.36 12.49 14.86
CA ARG A 19 11.28 11.56 14.52
C ARG A 19 10.21 12.19 13.62
N ALA A 20 9.92 13.48 13.79
CA ALA A 20 8.99 14.21 12.93
C ALA A 20 9.56 14.40 11.51
N VAL A 21 10.84 14.74 11.40
CA VAL A 21 11.54 14.84 10.10
C VAL A 21 11.60 13.48 9.42
N GLU A 22 11.94 12.41 10.14
CA GLU A 22 11.92 11.04 9.62
C GLU A 22 10.53 10.68 9.10
N SER A 23 9.48 10.95 9.89
CA SER A 23 8.10 10.69 9.48
C SER A 23 7.73 11.47 8.22
N LEU A 24 8.13 12.74 8.10
CA LEU A 24 7.88 13.56 6.93
C LEU A 24 8.59 13.00 5.69
N LEU A 25 9.90 12.73 5.80
CA LEU A 25 10.74 12.22 4.71
C LEU A 25 10.26 10.84 4.24
N LEU A 26 9.93 9.95 5.16
CA LEU A 26 9.54 8.57 4.85
C LEU A 26 8.06 8.45 4.46
N SER A 27 7.20 9.44 4.77
CA SER A 27 5.76 9.34 4.51
C SER A 27 5.40 9.16 3.03
N SER A 28 6.15 9.79 2.13
CA SER A 28 5.93 9.69 0.68
C SER A 28 6.24 8.28 0.18
N GLY A 29 7.37 7.71 0.60
CA GLY A 29 7.77 6.34 0.28
C GLY A 29 6.75 5.30 0.74
N GLN A 30 6.19 5.46 1.95
CA GLN A 30 5.15 4.55 2.47
C GLN A 30 3.86 4.60 1.64
N ARG A 31 3.44 5.80 1.20
CA ARG A 31 2.26 5.95 0.33
C ARG A 31 2.47 5.32 -1.04
N THR A 32 3.67 5.45 -1.61
CA THR A 32 4.04 4.82 -2.89
C THR A 32 4.11 3.31 -2.72
N ALA A 33 4.73 2.80 -1.65
CA ALA A 33 4.80 1.36 -1.37
C ALA A 33 3.41 0.72 -1.26
N ARG A 34 2.46 1.37 -0.57
CA ARG A 34 1.07 0.91 -0.49
C ARG A 34 0.37 0.87 -1.85
N ARG A 35 0.57 1.90 -2.68
CA ARG A 35 0.02 1.93 -4.05
C ARG A 35 0.62 0.82 -4.91
N ASN A 36 1.94 0.67 -4.88
CA ASN A 36 2.64 -0.36 -5.63
C ASN A 36 2.19 -1.77 -5.21
N ALA A 37 2.07 -2.01 -3.90
CA ALA A 37 1.57 -3.29 -3.39
C ALA A 37 0.14 -3.58 -3.87
N TRP A 38 -0.74 -2.58 -3.84
CA TRP A 38 -2.09 -2.72 -4.35
C TRP A 38 -2.12 -3.01 -5.86
N THR A 39 -1.36 -2.26 -6.65
CA THR A 39 -1.24 -2.49 -8.10
C THR A 39 -0.71 -3.88 -8.40
N ALA A 40 0.31 -4.35 -7.69
CA ALA A 40 0.87 -5.68 -7.87
C ALA A 40 -0.17 -6.78 -7.62
N VAL A 41 -1.00 -6.64 -6.57
CA VAL A 41 -2.09 -7.58 -6.28
C VAL A 41 -3.16 -7.57 -7.37
N LEU A 42 -3.53 -6.40 -7.88
CA LEU A 42 -4.49 -6.31 -8.98
C LEU A 42 -3.95 -6.95 -10.27
N GLU A 43 -2.69 -6.70 -10.59
CA GLU A 43 -2.04 -7.34 -11.73
C GLU A 43 -1.95 -8.85 -11.57
N ASP A 44 -1.61 -9.34 -10.38
CA ASP A 44 -1.50 -10.79 -10.14
C ASP A 44 -2.84 -11.50 -10.31
N ARG A 45 -3.93 -10.88 -9.81
CA ARG A 45 -5.30 -11.38 -10.06
C ARG A 45 -5.65 -11.41 -11.53
N ARG A 46 -5.27 -10.38 -12.30
CA ARG A 46 -5.47 -10.35 -13.75
C ARG A 46 -4.68 -11.47 -14.42
N ARG A 47 -3.38 -11.60 -14.10
CA ARG A 47 -2.52 -12.69 -14.62
C ARG A 47 -3.07 -14.07 -14.28
N ALA A 48 -3.63 -14.26 -13.09
CA ALA A 48 -4.26 -15.52 -12.70
C ALA A 48 -5.50 -15.83 -13.55
N LYS A 49 -6.36 -14.83 -13.79
CA LYS A 49 -7.51 -14.98 -14.69
C LYS A 49 -7.09 -15.30 -16.12
N ASP A 50 -6.11 -14.57 -16.65
CA ASP A 50 -5.60 -14.74 -18.00
C ASP A 50 -5.03 -16.16 -18.21
N ARG A 51 -4.37 -16.74 -17.19
CA ARG A 51 -3.89 -18.13 -17.22
C ARG A 51 -5.04 -19.14 -17.31
N VAL A 52 -6.07 -18.99 -16.47
CA VAL A 52 -7.24 -19.89 -16.47
C VAL A 52 -7.98 -19.83 -17.81
N GLU A 53 -8.16 -18.62 -18.36
CA GLU A 53 -8.80 -18.45 -19.67
C GLU A 53 -7.97 -19.11 -20.78
N SER A 54 -6.64 -18.90 -20.75
CA SER A 54 -5.73 -19.55 -21.69
C SER A 54 -5.78 -21.07 -21.59
N GLU A 55 -5.77 -21.64 -20.38
CA GLU A 55 -5.90 -23.08 -20.15
C GLU A 55 -7.21 -23.62 -20.75
N SER A 56 -8.33 -22.95 -20.51
CA SER A 56 -9.64 -23.37 -21.06
C SER A 56 -9.68 -23.37 -22.60
N VAL A 57 -9.03 -22.39 -23.24
CA VAL A 57 -8.95 -22.34 -24.71
C VAL A 57 -8.05 -23.46 -25.24
N LEU A 58 -6.93 -23.73 -24.57
CA LEU A 58 -6.03 -24.82 -24.95
C LEU A 58 -6.71 -26.19 -24.82
N GLU A 59 -7.48 -26.39 -23.74
CA GLU A 59 -8.27 -27.61 -23.52
C GLU A 59 -9.32 -27.78 -24.62
N ALA A 60 -10.12 -26.75 -24.91
CA ALA A 60 -11.13 -26.80 -25.98
C ALA A 60 -10.53 -27.10 -27.36
N VAL A 61 -9.35 -26.55 -27.67
CA VAL A 61 -8.63 -26.85 -28.92
C VAL A 61 -8.12 -28.29 -28.93
N ALA A 62 -7.67 -28.82 -27.79
CA ALA A 62 -7.23 -30.21 -27.67
C ALA A 62 -8.40 -31.19 -27.87
N GLU A 63 -9.54 -30.93 -27.24
CA GLU A 63 -10.79 -31.71 -27.40
C GLU A 63 -11.28 -31.68 -28.85
N HIS A 64 -11.17 -30.53 -29.54
CA HIS A 64 -11.58 -30.43 -30.94
C HIS A 64 -10.66 -31.21 -31.90
N ARG A 65 -9.42 -31.53 -31.49
CA ARG A 65 -8.44 -32.25 -32.32
C ARG A 65 -8.49 -33.77 -32.12
N SER A 66 -9.09 -34.27 -31.03
CA SER A 66 -9.26 -35.70 -30.73
C SER A 66 -10.51 -36.29 -31.37
#